data_AF-A0A0Q4JBE2-F1
#
_entry.id   AF-A0A0Q4JBE2-F1
#
_cell.length_a   1.000
_cell.length_b   1.000
_cell.length_c   1.000
_cell.angle_alpha   90.00
_cell.angle_beta   90.00
_cell.angle_gamma   90.00
#
_symmetry.space_group_name_H-M   'P 1'
#
loop_
_entity.id
_entity.type
_entity.pdbx_description
1 polymer ?
#
loop_
_entity_poly.entity_id
_entity_poly.type
_entity_poly.pdbx_seq_one_letter_code
_entity_poly.pdbx_strand_id
1 'polypeptide(L)'
;MPIVPVETPVPPRAVDWAALPPLPYRHIPRPTPHMTRFVATELRRTACPMPVAVGGRVQVQVDVAVLIGADGLVRATIPRAIGCPTVEQYAAGLVVSFARGNLVPRLVSEGAWYRASLAFDWAA
;
A
#
# COMPACT_ATOMS: atom_id res chain seq x y z
N MET A 1 -16.60 37.76 3.08
CA MET A 1 -16.34 36.45 2.44
C MET A 1 -17.13 35.41 3.23
N PRO A 2 -18.03 34.63 2.62
CA PRO A 2 -18.75 33.59 3.34
C PRO A 2 -17.80 32.46 3.73
N ILE A 3 -17.92 31.98 4.96
CA ILE A 3 -17.16 30.85 5.51
C ILE A 3 -17.82 29.59 4.94
N VAL A 4 -17.16 28.93 3.99
CA VAL A 4 -17.63 27.63 3.48
C VAL A 4 -17.36 26.59 4.56
N PRO A 5 -18.37 25.81 5.00
CA PRO A 5 -18.13 24.71 5.93
C PRO A 5 -17.14 23.74 5.30
N VAL A 6 -16.01 23.49 5.98
CA VAL A 6 -15.10 22.42 5.60
C VAL A 6 -15.80 21.11 5.91
N GLU A 7 -16.33 20.45 4.88
CA GLU A 7 -16.89 19.11 4.99
C GLU A 7 -15.79 18.21 5.55
N THR A 8 -15.99 17.71 6.77
CA THR A 8 -15.03 16.82 7.41
C THR A 8 -15.05 15.51 6.62
N PRO A 9 -13.93 15.07 6.01
CA PRO A 9 -13.96 13.87 5.20
C PRO A 9 -14.37 12.70 6.07
N VAL A 10 -15.56 12.14 5.78
CA VAL A 10 -16.04 10.91 6.39
C VAL A 10 -14.99 9.84 6.10
N PRO A 11 -14.43 9.15 7.12
CA PRO A 11 -13.47 8.09 6.87
C PRO A 11 -14.14 7.07 5.95
N PRO A 12 -13.46 6.59 4.89
CA PRO A 12 -14.06 5.65 3.96
C PRO A 12 -14.66 4.48 4.75
N ARG A 13 -15.85 4.02 4.32
CA ARG A 13 -16.43 2.75 4.81
C ARG A 13 -15.30 1.73 4.90
N ALA A 14 -15.21 1.04 6.03
CA ALA A 14 -14.16 0.06 6.28
C ALA A 14 -13.96 -0.81 5.04
N VAL A 15 -12.76 -0.75 4.44
CA VAL A 15 -12.45 -1.48 3.22
C VAL A 15 -12.57 -2.97 3.51
N ASP A 16 -13.39 -3.68 2.74
CA ASP A 16 -13.43 -5.14 2.80
C ASP A 16 -12.23 -5.72 2.03
N TRP A 17 -11.12 -5.89 2.75
CA TRP A 17 -9.85 -6.37 2.21
C TRP A 17 -9.90 -7.79 1.64
N ALA A 18 -10.86 -8.61 2.09
CA ALA A 18 -11.02 -9.98 1.61
C ALA A 18 -11.75 -10.01 0.25
N ALA A 19 -12.66 -9.07 0.03
CA ALA A 19 -13.40 -8.92 -1.23
C ALA A 19 -12.58 -8.26 -2.36
N LEU A 20 -11.49 -7.56 -2.03
CA LEU A 20 -10.67 -6.90 -3.05
C LEU A 20 -9.89 -7.93 -3.89
N PRO A 21 -10.05 -7.94 -5.22
CA PRO A 21 -9.22 -8.76 -6.10
C PRO A 21 -7.75 -8.29 -6.04
N PRO A 22 -6.77 -9.19 -6.22
CA PRO A 22 -5.37 -8.80 -6.27
C PRO A 22 -5.11 -7.89 -7.48
N LEU A 23 -4.25 -6.89 -7.31
CA LEU A 23 -3.87 -5.99 -8.40
C LEU A 23 -3.05 -6.77 -9.46
N PRO A 24 -3.50 -6.82 -10.73
CA PRO A 24 -2.93 -7.69 -11.74
C PRO A 24 -1.67 -7.08 -12.36
N TYR A 25 -0.54 -7.23 -11.67
CA TYR A 25 0.77 -6.86 -12.20
C TYR A 25 1.20 -7.79 -13.35
N ARG A 26 1.90 -7.24 -14.35
CA ARG A 26 2.63 -8.01 -15.37
C ARG A 26 3.85 -8.69 -14.74
N HIS A 27 4.58 -7.94 -13.92
CA HIS A 27 5.69 -8.43 -13.11
C HIS A 27 5.42 -8.12 -11.65
N ILE A 28 5.36 -9.16 -10.81
CA ILE A 28 5.11 -9.02 -9.37
C ILE A 28 6.24 -8.17 -8.77
N PRO A 29 5.94 -6.98 -8.21
CA PRO A 29 6.96 -6.12 -7.64
C PRO A 29 7.59 -6.76 -6.42
N ARG A 30 8.91 -6.68 -6.33
CA ARG A 30 9.68 -7.08 -5.15
C ARG A 30 10.38 -5.85 -4.59
N PRO A 31 10.13 -5.48 -3.33
CA PRO A 31 10.87 -4.41 -2.69
C PRO A 31 12.38 -4.65 -2.77
N THR A 32 13.14 -3.61 -3.10
CA THR A 32 14.60 -3.70 -3.16
C THR A 32 15.20 -3.69 -1.75
N PRO A 33 16.45 -4.13 -1.56
CA PRO A 33 17.11 -4.05 -0.25
C PRO A 33 17.12 -2.65 0.37
N HIS A 34 17.24 -1.60 -0.46
CA HIS A 34 17.16 -0.22 0.00
C HIS A 34 15.77 0.16 0.54
N MET A 35 14.70 -0.24 -0.17
CA MET A 35 13.32 -0.01 0.27
C MET A 35 13.02 -0.76 1.58
N THR A 36 13.47 -2.00 1.69
CA THR A 36 13.34 -2.80 2.92
C THR A 36 14.11 -2.16 4.09
N ARG A 37 15.33 -1.66 3.85
CA ARG A 37 16.13 -0.98 4.87
C ARG A 37 15.45 0.29 5.39
N PHE A 38 14.79 1.04 4.50
CA PHE A 38 13.99 2.21 4.90
C PHE A 38 12.89 1.79 5.88
N VAL A 39 12.07 0.79 5.53
CA VAL A 39 10.99 0.29 6.40
C VAL A 39 11.52 -0.21 7.74
N ALA A 40 12.58 -1.02 7.75
CA ALA A 40 13.18 -1.51 8.99
C ALA A 40 13.71 -0.37 9.89
N THR A 41 14.19 0.72 9.28
CA THR A 41 14.69 1.89 10.01
C THR A 41 13.54 2.72 10.58
N GLU A 42 12.49 2.95 9.79
CA GLU A 42 11.29 3.68 10.23
C GLU A 42 10.62 2.96 11.40
N LEU A 43 10.41 1.64 11.32
CA LEU A 43 9.80 0.87 12.40
C LEU A 43 10.52 1.06 13.74
N ARG A 44 11.86 1.09 13.73
CA ARG A 44 12.67 1.37 14.92
C ARG A 44 12.59 2.83 15.36
N ARG A 45 12.67 3.78 14.42
CA ARG A 45 12.74 5.22 14.73
C ARG A 45 11.44 5.74 15.34
N THR A 46 10.30 5.30 14.82
CA THR A 46 8.99 5.83 15.23
C THR A 46 8.29 4.96 16.28
N ALA A 47 9.01 4.01 16.89
CA ALA A 47 8.48 3.04 17.86
C ALA A 47 7.20 2.35 17.36
N CYS A 48 7.15 2.05 16.06
CA CYS A 48 6.03 1.30 15.50
C CYS A 48 6.02 -0.14 16.02
N PRO A 49 4.86 -0.83 15.99
CA PRO A 49 4.80 -2.24 16.32
C PRO A 49 5.80 -3.05 15.47
N MET A 50 6.78 -3.68 16.13
CA MET A 50 7.76 -4.52 15.47
C MET A 50 7.19 -5.94 15.34
N PRO A 51 7.16 -6.54 14.13
CA PRO A 51 6.78 -7.94 13.98
C PRO A 51 7.76 -8.86 14.69
N VAL A 52 7.26 -9.97 15.21
CA VAL A 52 8.09 -11.02 15.81
C VAL A 52 8.91 -11.70 14.71
N ALA A 53 10.21 -11.87 14.96
CA ALA A 53 11.06 -12.62 14.05
C ALA A 53 10.70 -14.12 14.07
N VAL A 54 10.57 -14.73 12.89
CA VAL A 54 10.33 -16.16 12.71
C VAL A 54 11.53 -16.74 11.95
N GLY A 55 12.21 -17.73 12.54
CA GLY A 55 13.40 -18.33 11.93
C GLY A 55 14.54 -17.32 11.67
N GLY A 56 14.70 -16.33 12.55
CA GLY A 56 15.72 -15.28 12.41
C GLY A 56 15.43 -14.22 11.34
N ARG A 57 14.22 -14.20 10.76
CA ARG A 57 13.79 -13.18 9.80
C ARG A 57 12.61 -12.40 10.33
N VAL A 58 12.62 -11.10 10.09
CA VAL A 58 11.47 -10.21 10.29
C VAL A 58 10.80 -10.00 8.93
N GLN A 59 9.48 -10.06 8.89
CA GLN A 59 8.69 -9.73 7.71
C GLN A 59 7.57 -8.76 8.09
N VAL A 60 7.40 -7.73 7.26
CA VAL A 60 6.30 -6.78 7.34
C VAL A 60 5.53 -6.86 6.04
N GLN A 61 4.24 -7.15 6.12
CA GLN A 61 3.33 -7.06 4.98
C GLN A 61 2.49 -5.80 5.10
N VAL A 62 2.40 -5.04 4.00
CA VAL A 62 1.52 -3.88 3.89
C VAL A 62 0.59 -4.10 2.70
N ASP A 63 -0.71 -4.12 2.98
CA ASP A 63 -1.73 -4.16 1.94
C ASP A 63 -2.18 -2.73 1.62
N VAL A 64 -2.43 -2.45 0.34
CA VAL A 64 -2.89 -1.16 -0.15
C VAL A 64 -4.06 -1.39 -1.09
N ALA A 65 -5.20 -0.76 -0.82
CA ALA A 65 -6.31 -0.72 -1.74
C ALA A 65 -6.01 0.35 -2.80
N VAL A 66 -6.23 0.03 -4.06
CA VAL A 66 -5.85 0.85 -5.22
C VAL A 66 -7.05 1.02 -6.13
N LEU A 67 -7.42 2.27 -6.40
CA LEU A 67 -8.45 2.61 -7.39
C LEU A 67 -7.80 2.85 -8.74
N ILE A 68 -8.31 2.19 -9.80
CA ILE A 68 -7.82 2.37 -11.16
C ILE A 68 -8.73 3.31 -11.95
N GLY A 69 -8.13 4.27 -12.66
CA GLY A 69 -8.82 5.19 -13.57
C GLY A 69 -8.96 4.66 -15.00
N ALA A 70 -9.71 5.39 -15.83
CA ALA A 70 -9.93 5.09 -17.25
C ALA A 70 -8.64 4.91 -18.08
N ASP A 71 -7.58 5.63 -17.68
CA ASP A 71 -6.26 5.59 -18.31
C ASP A 71 -5.40 4.41 -17.85
N GLY A 72 -5.96 3.51 -17.03
CA GLY A 72 -5.23 2.40 -16.41
C GLY A 72 -4.21 2.86 -15.36
N LEU A 73 -4.27 4.12 -14.92
CA LEU A 73 -3.41 4.66 -13.88
C LEU A 73 -4.09 4.59 -12.50
N VAL A 74 -3.27 4.63 -11.47
CA VAL A 74 -3.75 4.70 -10.08
C VAL A 74 -4.34 6.09 -9.81
N ARG A 75 -5.59 6.14 -9.35
CA ARG A 75 -6.30 7.37 -8.99
C ARG A 75 -6.32 7.64 -7.50
N ALA A 76 -6.38 6.60 -6.69
CA ALA A 76 -6.37 6.69 -5.24
C ALA A 76 -5.73 5.46 -4.63
N THR A 77 -5.19 5.63 -3.42
CA THR A 77 -4.67 4.54 -2.60
C THR A 77 -5.18 4.68 -1.18
N ILE A 78 -5.48 3.55 -0.54
CA ILE A 78 -5.83 3.48 0.89
C ILE A 78 -4.94 2.38 1.48
N PRO A 79 -3.90 2.69 2.26
CA PRO A 79 -3.11 1.66 2.93
C PRO A 79 -3.91 1.03 4.06
N ARG A 80 -3.73 -0.28 4.28
CA ARG A 80 -4.24 -0.97 5.45
C ARG A 80 -3.44 -0.52 6.67
N ALA A 81 -4.13 -0.08 7.70
CA ALA A 81 -3.48 0.30 8.95
C ALA A 81 -2.73 -0.90 9.55
N ILE A 82 -1.42 -0.74 9.73
CA ILE A 82 -0.54 -1.63 10.48
C ILE A 82 -0.07 -0.98 11.79
N GLY A 83 -0.52 0.26 12.06
CA GLY A 83 -0.09 1.05 13.21
C GLY A 83 1.24 1.77 12.98
N CYS A 84 1.61 2.02 11.71
CA CYS A 84 2.84 2.72 11.36
C CYS A 84 2.64 3.65 10.16
N PRO A 85 2.11 4.88 10.37
CA PRO A 85 1.70 5.78 9.29
C PRO A 85 2.81 6.04 8.26
N THR A 86 4.06 6.22 8.69
CA THR A 86 5.17 6.47 7.74
C THR A 86 5.40 5.29 6.79
N VAL A 87 5.35 4.06 7.31
CA VAL A 87 5.52 2.84 6.51
C VAL A 87 4.32 2.62 5.59
N GLU A 88 3.11 2.88 6.09
CA GLU A 88 1.85 2.79 5.33
C GLU A 88 1.86 3.74 4.13
N GLN A 89 2.22 5.01 4.34
CA GLN A 89 2.29 6.01 3.27
C GLN A 89 3.42 5.71 2.29
N TYR A 90 4.57 5.24 2.78
CA TYR A 90 5.67 4.83 1.94
C TYR A 90 5.28 3.67 1.00
N ALA A 91 4.63 2.64 1.55
CA ALA A 91 4.12 1.51 0.78
C ALA A 91 3.08 1.95 -0.26
N ALA A 92 2.16 2.87 0.09
CA ALA A 92 1.20 3.43 -0.87
C ALA A 92 1.90 4.11 -2.06
N GLY A 93 2.95 4.92 -1.81
CA GLY A 93 3.76 5.53 -2.86
C GLY A 93 4.52 4.52 -3.74
N LEU A 94 5.04 3.45 -3.13
CA LEU A 94 5.68 2.35 -3.87
C LEU A 94 4.67 1.63 -4.78
N VAL A 95 3.45 1.36 -4.30
CA VAL A 95 2.40 0.71 -5.09
C VAL A 95 2.04 1.53 -6.33
N VAL A 96 1.89 2.85 -6.20
CA VAL A 96 1.67 3.75 -7.35
C VAL A 96 2.83 3.63 -8.36
N SER A 97 4.06 3.69 -7.86
CA SER A 97 5.27 3.60 -8.69
C SER A 97 5.37 2.26 -9.42
N PHE A 98 5.09 1.16 -8.72
CA PHE A 98 5.13 -0.19 -9.25
C PHE A 98 3.98 -0.52 -10.19
N ALA A 99 2.84 0.16 -10.09
CA ALA A 99 1.72 -0.02 -11.00
C ALA A 99 1.97 0.67 -12.36
N ARG A 100 2.72 1.77 -12.37
CA ARG A 100 2.98 2.55 -13.58
C ARG A 100 3.61 1.69 -14.69
N GLY A 101 2.89 1.51 -15.79
CA GLY A 101 3.34 0.72 -16.95
C GLY A 101 3.43 -0.80 -16.70
N ASN A 102 3.01 -1.29 -15.54
CA ASN A 102 3.19 -2.68 -15.12
C ASN A 102 1.86 -3.40 -14.80
N LEU A 103 0.71 -2.82 -15.14
CA LEU A 103 -0.58 -3.50 -15.01
C LEU A 103 -0.94 -4.27 -16.30
N VAL A 104 -1.68 -5.37 -16.16
CA VAL A 104 -2.26 -6.10 -17.28
C VAL A 104 -3.56 -5.39 -17.71
N PRO A 105 -3.60 -4.67 -18.86
CA PRO A 105 -4.71 -3.74 -19.16
C PRO A 105 -6.09 -4.40 -19.22
N ARG A 106 -6.16 -5.63 -19.74
CA ARG A 106 -7.42 -6.41 -19.86
C ARG A 106 -7.95 -6.98 -18.54
N LEU A 107 -7.18 -6.89 -17.46
CA LEU A 107 -7.56 -7.42 -16.13
C LEU A 107 -7.84 -6.30 -15.12
N VAL A 108 -7.63 -5.06 -15.51
CA VAL A 108 -8.03 -3.88 -14.73
C VAL A 108 -9.29 -3.26 -15.31
N SER A 109 -10.15 -2.76 -14.44
CA SER A 109 -11.37 -2.07 -14.83
C SER A 109 -11.37 -0.68 -14.22
N GLU A 110 -11.82 0.30 -14.99
CA GLU A 110 -12.03 1.65 -14.49
C GLU A 110 -12.99 1.65 -13.29
N GLY A 111 -12.67 2.45 -12.28
CA GLY A 111 -13.50 2.60 -11.08
C GLY A 111 -13.42 1.40 -10.12
N ALA A 112 -12.71 0.33 -10.49
CA ALA A 112 -12.56 -0.84 -9.65
C ALA A 112 -11.42 -0.67 -8.63
N TRP A 113 -11.65 -1.22 -7.44
CA TRP A 113 -10.69 -1.31 -6.37
C TRP A 113 -9.98 -2.67 -6.39
N TYR A 114 -8.67 -2.64 -6.16
CA TYR A 114 -7.81 -3.83 -6.08
C TYR A 114 -6.96 -3.79 -4.83
N ARG A 115 -6.46 -4.96 -4.40
CA ARG A 115 -5.47 -5.07 -3.32
C ARG A 115 -4.08 -5.29 -3.90
N ALA A 116 -3.16 -4.38 -3.61
CA ALA A 116 -1.73 -4.60 -3.76
C ALA A 116 -1.14 -5.02 -2.40
N SER A 117 -0.24 -5.99 -2.38
CA SER A 117 0.44 -6.45 -1.17
C SER A 117 1.94 -6.35 -1.36
N LEU A 118 2.61 -5.63 -0.47
CA LEU A 118 4.08 -5.53 -0.43
C LEU A 118 4.61 -6.24 0.81
N ALA A 119 5.61 -7.10 0.61
CA ALA A 119 6.31 -7.78 1.70
C ALA A 119 7.75 -7.25 1.77
N PHE A 120 8.12 -6.73 2.95
CA PHE A 120 9.48 -6.30 3.27
C PHE A 120 10.06 -7.30 4.27
N ASP A 121 11.17 -7.94 3.92
CA ASP A 121 11.79 -8.97 4.77
C ASP A 121 13.29 -8.76 4.93
N TRP A 122 13.79 -8.94 6.16
CA TRP A 122 15.20 -8.81 6.49
C TRP A 122 15.60 -9.77 7.61
N ALA A 123 16.90 -10.01 7.76
CA ALA A 123 17.44 -10.77 8.90
C ALA A 123 17.32 -9.94 10.19
N ALA A 124 16.83 -10.55 11.27
CA ALA A 124 16.63 -9.90 12.56
C ALA A 124 17.94 -9.39 13.19
#